data_AF-X1KKV1-F1
#
_entry.id   AF-X1KKV1-F1
#
_cell.length_a   1.000
_cell.length_b   1.000
_cell.length_c   1.000
_cell.angle_alpha   90.00
_cell.angle_beta   90.00
_cell.angle_gamma   90.00
#
_symmetry.space_group_name_H-M   'P 1'
#
loop_
_entity.id
_entity.type
_entity.pdbx_description
1 polymer ?
#
loop_
_entity_poly.entity_id
_entity_poly.type
_entity_poly.pdbx_seq_one_letter_code
_entity_poly.pdbx_strand_id
1 'polypeptide(L)' 'MPVQTIVAMVLMVGGVFFLAVSSIGLLRLPDFYARTHAVGKSETLGAILTLSGLAVYNG' A
#
# COMPACT_ATOMS: atom_id res chain seq x y z
N MET A 1 -21.68 -7.55 -9.71
CA MET A 1 -20.41 -6.85 -9.44
C MET A 1 -19.59 -6.87 -10.71
N PRO A 2 -19.26 -5.72 -11.31
CA PRO A 2 -18.34 -5.67 -12.45
C PRO A 2 -16.99 -6.29 -12.06
N VAL A 3 -16.34 -6.98 -13.00
CA VAL A 3 -15.01 -7.58 -12.77
C VAL A 3 -13.99 -6.51 -12.39
N GLN A 4 -14.09 -5.31 -13.00
CA GLN A 4 -13.26 -4.13 -12.68
C GLN A 4 -13.35 -3.75 -11.19
N THR A 5 -14.55 -3.78 -10.61
CA THR A 5 -14.75 -3.44 -9.20
C THR A 5 -14.04 -4.43 -8.28
N ILE A 6 -14.09 -5.73 -8.59
CA ILE A 6 -13.41 -6.76 -7.79
C ILE A 6 -11.90 -6.56 -7.85
N VAL A 7 -11.35 -6.32 -9.04
CA VAL A 7 -9.91 -6.08 -9.25
C VAL A 7 -9.46 -4.82 -8.52
N ALA A 8 -10.21 -3.72 -8.65
CA ALA A 8 -9.93 -2.47 -7.94
C ALA A 8 -9.96 -2.66 -6.42
N MET A 9 -10.92 -3.42 -5.89
CA MET A 9 -11.06 -3.68 -4.46
C MET A 9 -9.86 -4.45 -3.92
N VAL A 10 -9.40 -5.49 -4.63
CA VAL A 10 -8.20 -6.26 -4.25
C VAL A 10 -6.95 -5.36 -4.25
N LEU A 11 -6.79 -4.53 -5.29
CA LEU A 11 -5.66 -3.60 -5.41
C LEU A 11 -5.66 -2.55 -4.29
N MET A 12 -6.80 -1.93 -3.99
CA MET A 12 -6.92 -0.94 -2.93
C MET A 12 -6.71 -1.55 -1.54
N VAL A 13 -7.32 -2.70 -1.25
CA VAL A 13 -7.16 -3.38 0.05
C VAL A 13 -5.70 -3.82 0.26
N GLY A 14 -5.06 -4.36 -0.78
CA GLY A 14 -3.64 -4.68 -0.73
C GLY A 14 -2.77 -3.43 -0.50
N GLY A 15 -3.11 -2.31 -1.16
CA GLY A 15 -2.40 -1.04 -1.00
C GLY A 15 -2.49 -0.51 0.43
N VAL A 16 -3.69 -0.50 1.00
CA VAL A 16 -3.94 -0.11 2.40
C VAL A 16 -3.18 -1.01 3.38
N PHE A 17 -3.12 -2.32 3.11
CA PHE A 17 -2.34 -3.26 3.93
C PHE A 17 -0.85 -2.88 3.96
N PHE A 18 -0.24 -2.62 2.80
CA PHE A 18 1.17 -2.20 2.71
C PHE A 18 1.43 -0.84 3.37
N LEU A 19 0.48 0.10 3.27
CA LEU A 19 0.58 1.39 3.97
C LEU A 19 0.50 1.21 5.49
N ALA A 20 -0.39 0.35 5.98
CA ALA A 20 -0.49 0.03 7.40
C ALA A 20 0.80 -0.63 7.93
N VAL A 21 1.36 -1.59 7.19
CA VAL A 21 2.65 -2.22 7.52
C VAL A 21 3.78 -1.19 7.52
N SER A 22 3.77 -0.22 6.59
CA SER A 22 4.73 0.89 6.56
C SER A 22 4.65 1.73 7.83
N SER A 23 3.45 2.14 8.25
CA SER A 23 3.25 2.92 9.48
C SER A 23 3.66 2.13 10.73
N ILE A 24 3.34 0.84 10.80
CA ILE A 24 3.77 -0.02 11.90
C ILE A 24 5.30 -0.16 11.91
N GLY A 25 5.93 -0.32 10.75
CA GLY A 25 7.39 -0.39 10.61
C GLY A 25 8.09 0.88 11.10
N LEU A 26 7.53 2.05 10.77
CA LEU A 26 8.04 3.33 11.27
C LEU A 26 8.01 3.41 12.80
N LEU A 27 6.92 2.95 13.42
CA LEU A 27 6.73 3.03 14.88
C LEU A 27 7.48 1.97 15.67
N ARG A 28 7.66 0.77 15.10
CA ARG A 28 8.14 -0.41 15.83
C ARG A 28 9.65 -0.61 15.74
N LEU A 29 10.29 -0.13 14.67
CA LEU A 29 11.74 -0.32 14.51
C LEU A 29 12.54 0.72 15.33
N PRO A 30 13.56 0.31 16.08
CA PRO A 30 14.29 1.22 16.96
C PRO A 30 15.25 2.15 16.20
N ASP A 31 15.80 1.71 15.07
CA ASP A 31 16.87 2.40 14.33
C ASP A 31 16.35 3.23 13.14
N PHE A 32 16.95 4.40 12.90
CA PHE A 32 16.56 5.32 11.82
C PHE A 32 16.70 4.71 10.41
N TYR A 33 17.79 4.00 10.14
CA TYR A 33 18.01 3.33 8.86
C TYR A 33 17.02 2.18 8.67
N ALA A 34 16.73 1.45 9.74
CA ALA A 34 15.78 0.36 9.69
C ALA A 34 14.34 0.88 9.44
N ARG A 35 13.94 2.01 10.04
CA ARG A 35 12.65 2.67 9.78
C ARG A 35 12.55 3.15 8.34
N THR A 36 13.55 3.88 7.84
CA THR A 36 13.55 4.43 6.48
C THR A 36 13.57 3.33 5.42
N HIS A 37 14.30 2.24 5.65
CA HIS A 37 14.28 1.08 4.77
C HIS A 37 12.92 0.35 4.77
N ALA A 38 12.29 0.18 5.94
CA ALA A 38 10.96 -0.43 6.05
C ALA A 38 9.89 0.42 5.35
N VAL A 39 9.91 1.74 5.57
CA VAL A 39 8.97 2.68 4.94
C VAL A 39 9.21 2.79 3.44
N GLY A 40 10.45 2.97 3.00
CA GLY A 40 10.76 3.19 1.58
C GLY A 40 10.25 2.08 0.66
N LYS A 41 10.30 0.81 1.10
CA LYS A 41 9.79 -0.34 0.34
C LYS A 41 8.28 -0.52 0.48
N SER A 42 7.76 -0.43 1.70
CA SER A 42 6.35 -0.72 1.98
C SER A 42 5.42 0.40 1.51
N GLU A 43 5.84 1.66 1.67
CA GLU A 43 5.05 2.84 1.31
C GLU A 43 4.90 2.99 -0.20
N THR A 44 6.00 2.85 -0.95
CA THR A 44 5.97 2.97 -2.43
C THR A 44 5.09 1.88 -3.05
N LEU A 45 5.20 0.63 -2.61
CA LEU A 45 4.33 -0.45 -3.08
C LEU A 45 2.86 -0.20 -2.70
N GLY A 46 2.59 0.23 -1.47
CA GLY A 46 1.23 0.55 -1.02
C GLY A 46 0.58 1.68 -1.82
N ALA A 47 1.34 2.75 -2.09
CA ALA A 47 0.89 3.86 -2.91
C ALA A 47 0.60 3.43 -4.37
N ILE A 48 1.50 2.66 -4.99
CA ILE A 48 1.30 2.14 -6.35
C ILE A 48 0.05 1.28 -6.42
N LEU A 49 -0.13 0.32 -5.50
CA LEU A 49 -1.30 -0.56 -5.51
C LEU A 49 -2.62 0.21 -5.33
N THR A 50 -2.62 1.19 -4.42
CA THR A 50 -3.81 2.02 -4.15
C THR A 50 -4.16 2.89 -5.36
N LEU A 51 -3.16 3.54 -5.97
CA LEU A 51 -3.35 4.39 -7.16
C LEU A 51 -3.76 3.55 -8.38
N SER A 52 -3.17 2.38 -8.58
CA SER A 52 -3.58 1.45 -9.63
C SER A 52 -5.01 0.95 -9.42
N GLY A 53 -5.40 0.62 -8.18
CA GLY A 53 -6.79 0.26 -7.85
C GLY A 53 -7.78 1.38 -8.16
N LEU A 54 -7.41 2.63 -7.85
CA LEU A 54 -8.22 3.80 -8.16
C LEU A 54 -8.35 4.04 -9.67
N ALA A 55 -7.27 3.84 -10.42
CA ALA A 55 -7.26 3.94 -11.87
C ALA A 55 -8.15 2.87 -12.52
N VAL A 56 -8.15 1.63 -12.02
CA VAL A 56 -9.03 0.55 -12.52
C VAL A 56 -10.50 0.78 -12.16
N TYR A 57 -10.78 1.47 -11.05
CA TYR A 57 -12.15 1.77 -10.64
C TYR A 57 -12.80 2.90 -11.44
N ASN A 58 -12.04 3.94 -11.78
CA ASN A 58 -12.53 5.12 -12.52
C ASN A 58 -12.22 5.12 -14.02
N GLY A 59 -11.37 4.20 -14.48
CA GLY A 59 -10.92 4.06 -15.86
C GLY A 59 -11.79 3.15 -16.72
#